data_AF-A0A921KCL9-F1
#
_entry.id   AF-A0A921KCL9-F1
#
_cell.length_a   1.000
_cell.length_b   1.000
_cell.length_c   1.000
_cell.angle_alpha   90.00
_cell.angle_beta   90.00
_cell.angle_gamma   90.00
#
_symmetry.space_group_name_H-M   'P 1'
#
loop_
_entity.id
_entity.type
_entity.pdbx_description
1 polymer ?
#
loop_
_entity_poly.entity_id
_entity_poly.type
_entity_poly.pdbx_seq_one_letter_code
_entity_poly.pdbx_strand_id
1 'polypeptide(L)'
;MAEKSPQMLRLEQAWNSVEQARNEYDRNVKTAEDSFNRVSKQHAKAVDKAKAALEDEKKRWNSPVAQFKTARLYRDHVAAEDVQMPLSSAVTSTIQTSGETLVLTLTNGSTEVKVNAGSQEEGAAQEFSRQVREMGQHTQSNIAEHEKALTELNQNVTAVINSTQDIEQAKKNLEYARAQKGAIQRASLQYEQVRSEVPQEVQKAFDKHNQRMKASSWVVPIALVIVIIISLMLFMLLH
;
A
#
# COMPACT_ATOMS: atom_id res chain seq x y z
N MET A 1 56.38 -14.77 -4.48
CA MET A 1 55.42 -14.43 -3.42
C MET A 1 56.05 -14.90 -2.12
N ALA A 2 56.30 -14.01 -1.14
CA ALA A 2 56.86 -14.43 0.14
C ALA A 2 55.83 -15.34 0.84
N GLU A 3 56.25 -16.53 1.24
CA GLU A 3 55.42 -17.52 1.91
C GLU A 3 54.98 -16.95 3.26
N LYS A 4 53.67 -16.95 3.54
CA LYS A 4 53.15 -16.44 4.82
C LYS A 4 53.64 -17.33 5.95
N SER A 5 54.13 -16.75 7.04
CA SER A 5 54.55 -17.53 8.19
C SER A 5 53.35 -18.31 8.78
N PRO A 6 53.56 -19.49 9.39
CA PRO A 6 52.47 -20.26 10.02
C PRO A 6 51.65 -19.46 11.04
N GLN A 7 52.29 -18.52 11.74
CA GLN A 7 51.65 -17.62 12.69
C GLN A 7 50.76 -16.58 11.98
N MET A 8 51.21 -16.05 10.83
CA MET A 8 50.41 -15.13 10.02
C MET A 8 49.18 -15.83 9.43
N LEU A 9 49.32 -17.09 9.02
CA LEU A 9 48.20 -17.91 8.52
C LEU A 9 47.16 -18.19 9.62
N ARG A 10 47.60 -18.51 10.85
CA ARG A 10 46.67 -18.69 11.99
C ARG A 10 45.91 -17.41 12.33
N LEU A 11 46.59 -16.27 12.34
CA LEU A 11 45.96 -14.97 12.61
C LEU A 11 44.94 -14.60 11.51
N GLU A 12 45.27 -14.88 10.25
CA GLU A 12 44.38 -14.68 9.11
C GLU A 12 43.15 -15.59 9.16
N GLN A 13 43.31 -16.88 9.50
CA GLN A 13 42.20 -17.80 9.69
C GLN A 13 41.25 -17.34 10.81
N ALA A 14 41.80 -16.93 11.95
CA ALA A 14 41.01 -16.45 13.07
C ALA A 14 40.26 -15.14 12.73
N TRP A 15 40.92 -14.21 12.02
CA TRP A 15 40.27 -13.00 11.52
C TRP A 15 39.14 -13.31 10.53
N ASN A 16 39.39 -14.21 9.57
CA ASN A 16 38.40 -14.62 8.57
C ASN A 16 37.18 -15.26 9.24
N SER A 17 37.35 -15.99 10.35
CA SER A 17 36.23 -16.53 11.13
C SER A 17 35.37 -15.43 11.76
N VAL A 18 35.98 -14.36 12.29
CA VAL A 18 35.26 -13.17 12.77
C VAL A 18 34.48 -12.51 11.64
N GLU A 19 35.11 -12.34 10.48
CA GLU A 19 34.49 -11.70 9.33
C GLU A 19 33.34 -12.52 8.76
N GLN A 20 33.48 -13.85 8.69
CA GLN A 20 32.41 -14.77 8.32
C GLN A 20 31.23 -14.66 9.29
N ALA A 21 31.48 -14.71 10.60
CA ALA A 21 30.44 -14.59 11.62
C ALA A 21 29.71 -13.24 11.56
N ARG A 22 30.42 -12.14 11.27
CA ARG A 22 29.81 -10.81 11.06
C ARG A 22 28.97 -10.76 9.80
N ASN A 23 29.50 -11.25 8.67
CA ASN A 23 28.78 -11.27 7.40
C ASN A 23 27.51 -12.12 7.50
N GLU A 24 27.55 -13.25 8.19
CA GLU A 24 26.38 -14.09 8.43
C GLU A 24 25.34 -13.39 9.31
N TYR A 25 25.77 -12.78 10.41
CA TYR A 25 24.90 -11.96 11.26
C TYR A 25 24.23 -10.83 10.48
N ASP A 26 25.00 -10.03 9.73
CA ASP A 26 24.49 -8.90 8.96
C ASP A 26 23.49 -9.37 7.89
N ARG A 27 23.77 -10.50 7.22
CA ARG A 27 22.84 -11.12 6.26
C ARG A 27 21.54 -11.58 6.92
N ASN A 28 21.63 -12.22 8.08
CA ASN A 28 20.46 -12.72 8.81
C ASN A 28 19.57 -11.57 9.31
N VAL A 29 20.20 -10.53 9.87
CA VAL A 29 19.50 -9.31 10.30
C VAL A 29 18.83 -8.63 9.09
N LYS A 30 19.57 -8.44 8.00
CA LYS A 30 19.03 -7.81 6.78
C LYS A 30 17.86 -8.61 6.20
N THR A 31 17.98 -9.93 6.12
CA THR A 31 16.91 -10.80 5.61
C THR A 31 15.65 -10.70 6.49
N ALA A 32 15.80 -10.70 7.81
CA ALA A 32 14.68 -10.56 8.73
C ALA A 32 14.05 -9.16 8.65
N GLU A 33 14.87 -8.11 8.49
CA GLU A 33 14.42 -6.73 8.34
C GLU A 33 13.65 -6.52 7.02
N ASP A 34 14.17 -7.03 5.91
CA ASP A 34 13.49 -6.99 4.61
C ASP A 34 12.15 -7.73 4.67
N SER A 35 12.10 -8.88 5.36
CA SER A 35 10.85 -9.63 5.59
C SER A 35 9.84 -8.82 6.40
N PHE A 36 10.26 -8.24 7.54
CA PHE A 36 9.41 -7.39 8.38
C PHE A 36 8.86 -6.18 7.60
N ASN A 37 9.72 -5.50 6.84
CA ASN A 37 9.33 -4.34 6.03
C ASN A 37 8.34 -4.74 4.94
N ARG A 38 8.57 -5.88 4.27
CA ARG A 38 7.67 -6.39 3.23
C ARG A 38 6.28 -6.70 3.79
N VAL A 39 6.20 -7.46 4.88
CA VAL A 39 4.92 -7.86 5.50
C VAL A 39 4.19 -6.63 6.04
N SER A 40 4.89 -5.71 6.71
CA SER A 40 4.30 -4.45 7.20
C SER A 40 3.72 -3.61 6.06
N LYS A 41 4.44 -3.51 4.93
CA LYS A 41 3.97 -2.79 3.74
C LYS A 41 2.76 -3.48 3.09
N GLN A 42 2.74 -4.81 3.05
CA GLN A 42 1.60 -5.57 2.53
C GLN A 42 0.35 -5.38 3.39
N HIS A 43 0.48 -5.46 4.71
CA HIS A 43 -0.60 -5.21 5.64
C HIS A 43 -1.13 -3.76 5.52
N ALA A 44 -0.25 -2.76 5.48
CA ALA A 44 -0.66 -1.37 5.29
C ALA A 44 -1.48 -1.17 3.99
N LYS A 45 -1.01 -1.74 2.87
CA LYS A 45 -1.76 -1.74 1.61
C LYS A 45 -3.11 -2.44 1.70
N ALA A 46 -3.20 -3.54 2.45
CA ALA A 46 -4.45 -4.25 2.65
C ALA A 46 -5.46 -3.42 3.46
N VAL A 47 -4.99 -2.75 4.52
CA VAL A 47 -5.81 -1.80 5.31
C VAL A 47 -6.29 -0.64 4.44
N ASP A 48 -5.40 -0.03 3.66
CA ASP A 48 -5.76 1.08 2.76
C ASP A 48 -6.79 0.65 1.71
N LYS A 49 -6.62 -0.55 1.12
CA LYS A 49 -7.57 -1.12 0.16
C LYS A 49 -8.94 -1.38 0.81
N ALA A 50 -8.97 -1.93 2.02
CA ALA A 50 -10.22 -2.19 2.73
C ALA A 50 -10.96 -0.89 3.07
N LYS A 51 -10.23 0.15 3.53
CA LYS A 51 -10.79 1.48 3.78
C LYS A 51 -11.29 2.14 2.51
N ALA A 52 -10.53 2.04 1.41
CA ALA A 52 -10.94 2.57 0.12
C ALA A 52 -12.25 1.94 -0.36
N ALA A 53 -12.40 0.61 -0.24
CA ALA A 53 -13.63 -0.07 -0.61
C ALA A 53 -14.85 0.41 0.22
N LEU A 54 -14.69 0.64 1.52
CA LEU A 54 -15.73 1.21 2.37
C LEU A 54 -16.12 2.63 1.95
N GLU A 55 -15.13 3.49 1.68
CA GLU A 55 -15.36 4.85 1.22
C GLU A 55 -15.97 4.90 -0.19
N ASP A 56 -15.58 4.00 -1.07
CA ASP A 56 -16.15 3.88 -2.40
C ASP A 56 -17.63 3.46 -2.34
N GLU A 57 -18.02 2.58 -1.42
CA GLU A 57 -19.43 2.24 -1.20
C GLU A 57 -20.25 3.44 -0.69
N LYS A 58 -19.71 4.19 0.28
CA LYS A 58 -20.35 5.43 0.77
C LYS A 58 -20.48 6.47 -0.34
N LYS A 59 -19.44 6.66 -1.16
CA LYS A 59 -19.48 7.57 -2.30
C LYS A 59 -20.48 7.10 -3.34
N ARG A 60 -20.49 5.81 -3.65
CA ARG A 60 -21.42 5.19 -4.59
C ARG A 60 -22.83 5.50 -4.16
N TRP A 61 -23.20 5.23 -2.91
CA TRP A 61 -24.52 5.50 -2.35
C TRP A 61 -24.94 6.97 -2.50
N ASN A 62 -24.03 7.88 -2.16
CA ASN A 62 -24.25 9.34 -2.19
C ASN A 62 -24.08 9.96 -3.59
N SER A 63 -23.89 9.16 -4.64
CA SER A 63 -23.77 9.65 -6.01
C SER A 63 -25.10 9.52 -6.75
N PRO A 64 -25.50 10.52 -7.55
CA PRO A 64 -26.72 10.42 -8.35
C PRO A 64 -26.58 9.32 -9.39
N VAL A 65 -27.64 8.53 -9.56
CA VAL A 65 -27.72 7.47 -10.57
C VAL A 65 -28.28 7.98 -11.91
N ALA A 66 -29.05 9.07 -11.86
CA ALA A 66 -29.58 9.76 -13.02
C ALA A 66 -29.81 11.24 -12.71
N GLN A 67 -29.90 12.05 -13.76
CA GLN A 67 -30.17 13.47 -13.63
C GLN A 67 -31.07 13.93 -14.78
N PHE A 68 -32.04 14.78 -14.45
CA PHE A 68 -32.85 15.51 -15.42
C PHE A 68 -32.98 16.96 -14.96
N LYS A 69 -32.42 17.89 -15.74
CA LYS A 69 -32.31 19.31 -15.37
C LYS A 69 -31.70 19.49 -13.98
N THR A 70 -32.43 20.12 -13.07
CA THR A 70 -32.07 20.39 -11.68
C THR A 70 -32.32 19.20 -10.75
N ALA A 71 -33.09 18.19 -11.19
CA ALA A 71 -33.39 17.01 -10.40
C ALA A 71 -32.33 15.92 -10.56
N ARG A 72 -31.90 15.38 -9.43
CA ARG A 72 -30.96 14.26 -9.31
C ARG A 72 -31.65 13.11 -8.62
N LEU A 73 -31.61 11.93 -9.25
CA LEU A 73 -32.08 10.69 -8.66
C LEU A 73 -30.94 10.00 -7.93
N TYR A 74 -31.12 9.72 -6.65
CA TYR A 74 -30.27 8.87 -5.83
C TYR A 74 -30.95 7.52 -5.59
N ARG A 75 -30.30 6.61 -4.87
CA ARG A 75 -30.83 5.26 -4.64
C ARG A 75 -32.02 5.21 -3.69
N ASP A 76 -32.18 6.24 -2.86
CA ASP A 76 -33.15 6.35 -1.79
C ASP A 76 -33.97 7.65 -1.81
N HIS A 77 -33.60 8.63 -2.65
CA HIS A 77 -34.31 9.90 -2.76
C HIS A 77 -34.13 10.55 -4.14
N VAL A 78 -34.96 11.56 -4.43
CA VAL A 78 -34.76 12.53 -5.50
C VAL A 78 -34.49 13.88 -4.87
N ALA A 79 -33.45 14.58 -5.31
CA ALA A 79 -33.15 15.94 -4.88
C ALA A 79 -33.29 16.92 -6.05
N ALA A 80 -34.02 18.00 -5.86
CA ALA A 80 -34.10 19.11 -6.80
C ALA A 80 -34.20 20.42 -6.03
N GLU A 81 -33.37 21.41 -6.39
CA GLU A 81 -33.29 22.68 -5.67
C GLU A 81 -33.10 22.44 -4.15
N ASP A 82 -33.98 22.97 -3.31
CA ASP A 82 -33.94 22.80 -1.84
C ASP A 82 -34.86 21.67 -1.33
N VAL A 83 -35.40 20.84 -2.23
CA VAL A 83 -36.31 19.74 -1.89
C VAL A 83 -35.59 18.40 -2.04
N GLN A 84 -35.68 17.58 -0.98
CA GLN A 84 -35.32 16.16 -1.03
C GLN A 84 -36.59 15.33 -0.79
N MET A 85 -36.97 14.55 -1.79
CA MET A 85 -38.10 13.65 -1.72
C MET A 85 -37.59 12.22 -1.52
N PRO A 86 -37.86 11.57 -0.38
CA PRO A 86 -37.52 10.16 -0.21
C PRO A 86 -38.25 9.32 -1.26
N LEU A 87 -37.67 8.20 -1.66
CA LEU A 87 -38.29 7.25 -2.57
C LEU A 87 -39.08 6.19 -1.80
N SER A 88 -40.14 5.69 -2.42
CA SER A 88 -40.93 4.57 -1.95
C SER A 88 -41.66 3.93 -3.12
N SER A 89 -42.31 2.79 -2.89
CA SER A 89 -43.18 2.17 -3.90
C SER A 89 -44.43 3.01 -4.24
N ALA A 90 -44.72 4.06 -3.46
CA ALA A 90 -45.87 4.94 -3.66
C ALA A 90 -45.55 6.19 -4.52
N VAL A 91 -44.33 6.29 -5.06
CA VAL A 91 -43.95 7.42 -5.91
C VAL A 91 -44.83 7.49 -7.16
N THR A 92 -45.45 8.64 -7.37
CA THR A 92 -46.21 8.96 -8.58
C THR A 92 -45.51 10.06 -9.38
N SER A 93 -45.85 10.16 -10.67
CA SER A 93 -45.31 11.18 -11.55
C SER A 93 -46.37 11.68 -12.52
N THR A 94 -46.41 12.99 -12.73
CA THR A 94 -47.30 13.63 -13.71
C THR A 94 -46.45 14.50 -14.62
N ILE A 95 -46.69 14.44 -15.92
CA ILE A 95 -46.05 15.31 -16.91
C ILE A 95 -47.15 16.17 -17.53
N GLN A 96 -46.99 17.49 -17.46
CA GLN A 96 -47.91 18.46 -18.04
C GLN A 96 -47.18 19.32 -19.06
N THR A 97 -47.67 19.34 -20.30
CA THR A 97 -47.11 20.12 -21.39
C THR A 97 -48.08 21.24 -21.77
N SER A 98 -47.58 22.48 -21.87
CA SER A 98 -48.38 23.65 -22.28
C SER A 98 -47.55 24.55 -23.20
N GLY A 99 -47.84 24.50 -24.50
CA GLY A 99 -47.05 25.20 -25.51
C GLY A 99 -45.61 24.70 -25.56
N GLU A 100 -44.64 25.59 -25.32
CA GLU A 100 -43.20 25.27 -25.33
C GLU A 100 -42.67 24.78 -23.98
N THR A 101 -43.51 24.75 -22.93
CA THR A 101 -43.09 24.35 -21.59
C THR A 101 -43.62 22.99 -21.20
N LEU A 102 -42.81 22.27 -20.41
CA LEU A 102 -43.15 21.01 -19.77
C LEU A 102 -42.83 21.10 -18.28
N VAL A 103 -43.74 20.56 -17.47
CA VAL A 103 -43.56 20.43 -16.03
C VAL A 103 -43.66 18.95 -15.67
N LEU A 104 -42.56 18.39 -15.17
CA LEU A 104 -42.55 17.09 -14.51
C LEU A 104 -42.77 17.29 -13.02
N THR A 105 -43.80 16.66 -12.47
CA THR A 105 -44.09 16.63 -11.03
C THR A 105 -43.91 15.20 -10.54
N LEU A 106 -43.05 15.00 -9.55
CA LEU A 106 -42.87 13.74 -8.83
C LEU A 106 -43.45 13.91 -7.42
N THR A 107 -44.19 12.92 -6.92
CA THR A 107 -44.85 13.01 -5.61
C THR A 107 -44.65 11.73 -4.81
N ASN A 108 -44.35 11.87 -3.51
CA ASN A 108 -44.36 10.77 -2.55
C ASN A 108 -44.92 11.27 -1.21
N GLY A 109 -46.11 10.80 -0.84
CA GLY A 109 -46.83 11.31 0.33
C GLY A 109 -47.12 12.81 0.20
N SER A 110 -46.64 13.60 1.16
CA SER A 110 -46.77 15.06 1.17
C SER A 110 -45.63 15.81 0.48
N THR A 111 -44.61 15.11 -0.01
CA THR A 111 -43.44 15.73 -0.63
C THR A 111 -43.59 15.71 -2.15
N GLU A 112 -43.27 16.83 -2.79
CA GLU A 112 -43.39 17.02 -4.22
C GLU A 112 -42.11 17.65 -4.78
N VAL A 113 -41.60 17.10 -5.89
CA VAL A 113 -40.50 17.65 -6.66
C VAL A 113 -41.04 18.08 -8.03
N LYS A 114 -40.88 19.35 -8.37
CA LYS A 114 -41.27 19.91 -9.66
C LYS A 114 -40.03 20.27 -10.48
N VAL A 115 -40.04 19.91 -11.75
CA VAL A 115 -38.95 20.17 -12.69
C VAL A 115 -39.55 20.79 -13.94
N ASN A 116 -39.11 22.00 -14.26
CA ASN A 116 -39.48 22.70 -15.49
C ASN A 116 -38.47 22.38 -16.61
N ALA A 117 -38.98 22.09 -17.80
CA ALA A 117 -38.20 21.79 -19.00
C ALA A 117 -38.92 22.32 -20.25
N GLY A 118 -38.28 22.21 -21.42
CA GLY A 118 -38.95 22.51 -22.68
C GLY A 118 -39.80 21.33 -23.16
N SER A 119 -40.87 21.59 -23.91
CA SER A 119 -41.77 20.54 -24.42
C SER A 119 -41.06 19.51 -25.31
N GLN A 120 -40.00 19.90 -26.01
CA GLN A 120 -39.14 18.99 -26.77
C GLN A 120 -38.40 17.94 -25.92
N GLU A 121 -38.35 18.10 -24.60
CA GLU A 121 -37.67 17.19 -23.66
C GLU A 121 -38.63 16.18 -23.02
N GLU A 122 -39.87 16.08 -23.50
CA GLU A 122 -40.88 15.18 -22.95
C GLU A 122 -40.40 13.73 -22.85
N GLY A 123 -39.72 13.22 -23.89
CA GLY A 123 -39.15 11.87 -23.85
C GLY A 123 -38.12 11.67 -22.74
N ALA A 124 -37.26 12.67 -22.49
CA ALA A 124 -36.29 12.61 -21.40
C ALA A 124 -36.96 12.71 -20.01
N ALA A 125 -38.02 13.52 -19.89
CA ALA A 125 -38.82 13.63 -18.68
C ALA A 125 -39.57 12.31 -18.37
N GLN A 126 -40.13 11.66 -19.40
CA GLN A 126 -40.78 10.35 -19.28
C GLN A 126 -39.79 9.28 -18.83
N GLU A 127 -38.59 9.25 -19.42
CA GLU A 127 -37.54 8.31 -19.05
C GLU A 127 -37.05 8.53 -17.62
N PHE A 128 -36.81 9.78 -17.21
CA PHE A 128 -36.45 10.09 -15.83
C PHE A 128 -37.56 9.70 -14.84
N SER A 129 -38.83 10.00 -15.16
CA SER A 129 -39.99 9.56 -14.38
C SER A 129 -40.05 8.02 -14.23
N ARG A 130 -39.76 7.28 -15.31
CA ARG A 130 -39.70 5.81 -15.28
C ARG A 130 -38.61 5.33 -14.32
N GLN A 131 -37.39 5.87 -14.44
CA GLN A 131 -36.27 5.52 -13.56
C GLN A 131 -36.57 5.82 -12.08
N VAL A 132 -37.21 6.97 -11.79
CA VAL A 132 -37.62 7.34 -10.43
C VAL A 132 -38.61 6.32 -9.86
N ARG A 133 -39.62 5.91 -10.64
CA ARG A 133 -40.62 4.92 -10.19
C ARG A 133 -40.00 3.53 -9.99
N GLU A 134 -39.15 3.09 -10.92
CA GLU A 134 -38.42 1.82 -10.79
C GLU A 134 -37.53 1.83 -9.54
N MET A 135 -36.79 2.92 -9.31
CA MET A 135 -35.98 3.06 -8.09
C MET A 135 -36.86 3.04 -6.83
N GLY A 136 -38.02 3.70 -6.87
CA GLY A 136 -39.02 3.70 -5.79
C GLY A 136 -39.49 2.29 -5.41
N GLN A 137 -39.76 1.44 -6.40
CA GLN A 137 -40.15 0.04 -6.18
C GLN A 137 -39.06 -0.79 -5.50
N HIS A 138 -37.79 -0.47 -5.77
CA HIS A 138 -36.64 -1.20 -5.23
C HIS A 138 -35.96 -0.52 -4.04
N THR A 139 -36.45 0.63 -3.57
CA THR A 139 -35.76 1.45 -2.56
C THR A 139 -35.46 0.68 -1.28
N GLN A 140 -36.42 -0.10 -0.76
CA GLN A 140 -36.20 -0.87 0.47
C GLN A 140 -35.14 -1.95 0.29
N SER A 141 -35.09 -2.60 -0.89
CA SER A 141 -34.05 -3.58 -1.22
C SER A 141 -32.69 -2.90 -1.31
N ASN A 142 -32.62 -1.74 -2.00
CA ASN A 142 -31.39 -0.97 -2.14
C ASN A 142 -30.83 -0.53 -0.78
N ILE A 143 -31.68 -0.05 0.14
CA ILE A 143 -31.28 0.35 1.49
C ILE A 143 -30.74 -0.86 2.25
N ALA A 144 -31.46 -1.99 2.24
CA ALA A 144 -31.03 -3.20 2.93
C ALA A 144 -29.70 -3.76 2.37
N GLU A 145 -29.53 -3.75 1.05
CA GLU A 145 -28.30 -4.15 0.38
C GLU A 145 -27.13 -3.22 0.76
N HIS A 146 -27.37 -1.91 0.83
CA HIS A 146 -26.36 -0.94 1.24
C HIS A 146 -25.96 -1.09 2.71
N GLU A 147 -26.92 -1.24 3.62
CA GLU A 147 -26.64 -1.49 5.04
C GLU A 147 -25.86 -2.78 5.25
N LYS A 148 -26.21 -3.83 4.52
CA LYS A 148 -25.47 -5.09 4.50
C LYS A 148 -24.04 -4.88 3.99
N ALA A 149 -23.87 -4.21 2.85
CA ALA A 149 -22.55 -3.93 2.29
C ALA A 149 -21.68 -3.10 3.25
N LEU A 150 -22.24 -2.06 3.89
CA LEU A 150 -21.53 -1.27 4.89
C LEU A 150 -21.12 -2.13 6.10
N THR A 151 -21.99 -3.01 6.55
CA THR A 151 -21.71 -3.92 7.68
C THR A 151 -20.54 -4.85 7.34
N GLU A 152 -20.61 -5.52 6.18
CA GLU A 152 -19.57 -6.43 5.69
C GLU A 152 -18.24 -5.72 5.47
N LEU A 153 -18.24 -4.51 4.87
CA LEU A 153 -17.04 -3.72 4.64
C LEU A 153 -16.41 -3.22 5.95
N ASN A 154 -17.21 -2.76 6.92
CA ASN A 154 -16.72 -2.37 8.25
C ASN A 154 -16.12 -3.56 9.02
N GLN A 155 -16.76 -4.73 8.96
CA GLN A 155 -16.23 -5.96 9.54
C GLN A 155 -14.91 -6.35 8.87
N ASN A 156 -14.83 -6.26 7.54
CA ASN A 156 -13.60 -6.54 6.79
C ASN A 156 -12.47 -5.57 7.15
N VAL A 157 -12.73 -4.26 7.24
CA VAL A 157 -11.73 -3.28 7.70
C VAL A 157 -11.22 -3.65 9.08
N THR A 158 -12.12 -3.96 10.01
CA THR A 158 -11.76 -4.36 11.39
C THR A 158 -10.93 -5.64 11.40
N ALA A 159 -11.33 -6.66 10.63
CA ALA A 159 -10.61 -7.93 10.53
C ALA A 159 -9.21 -7.74 9.95
N VAL A 160 -9.05 -6.95 8.89
CA VAL A 160 -7.75 -6.67 8.27
C VAL A 160 -6.85 -5.89 9.21
N ILE A 161 -7.36 -4.86 9.90
CA ILE A 161 -6.59 -4.09 10.90
C ILE A 161 -6.09 -5.02 12.03
N ASN A 162 -6.94 -5.95 12.49
CA ASN A 162 -6.59 -6.87 13.56
C ASN A 162 -5.74 -8.07 13.09
N SER A 163 -5.53 -8.24 11.78
CA SER A 163 -4.70 -9.31 11.22
C SER A 163 -3.21 -8.93 11.30
N THR A 164 -2.67 -8.91 12.52
CA THR A 164 -1.29 -8.49 12.84
C THR A 164 -0.33 -9.66 13.04
N GLN A 165 -0.82 -10.90 13.05
CA GLN A 165 -0.05 -12.10 13.40
C GLN A 165 1.26 -12.22 12.60
N ASP A 166 1.21 -12.00 11.28
CA ASP A 166 2.40 -12.10 10.42
C ASP A 166 3.41 -10.98 10.69
N ILE A 167 2.93 -9.76 11.00
CA ILE A 167 3.81 -8.64 11.40
C ILE A 167 4.49 -8.96 12.72
N GLU A 168 3.74 -9.46 13.69
CA GLU A 168 4.27 -9.81 15.01
C GLU A 168 5.30 -10.95 14.91
N GLN A 169 5.03 -11.95 14.07
CA GLN A 169 5.97 -13.03 13.83
C GLN A 169 7.24 -12.52 13.13
N ALA A 170 7.10 -11.67 12.11
CA ALA A 170 8.26 -11.09 11.42
C ALA A 170 9.09 -10.19 12.36
N LYS A 171 8.43 -9.44 13.25
CA LYS A 171 9.08 -8.63 14.28
C LYS A 171 9.87 -9.50 15.25
N LYS A 172 9.28 -10.58 15.76
CA LYS A 172 9.96 -11.55 16.63
C LYS A 172 11.19 -12.16 15.95
N ASN A 173 11.08 -12.51 14.66
CA ASN A 173 12.20 -13.05 13.89
C ASN A 173 13.35 -12.03 13.75
N LEU A 174 13.02 -10.75 13.54
CA LEU A 174 14.00 -9.67 13.49
C LEU A 174 14.70 -9.44 14.84
N GLU A 175 13.93 -9.43 15.94
CA GLU A 175 14.48 -9.32 17.29
C GLU A 175 15.41 -10.50 17.61
N TYR A 176 14.99 -11.71 17.25
CA TYR A 176 15.81 -12.92 17.39
C TYR A 176 17.10 -12.83 16.58
N ALA A 177 17.04 -12.44 15.31
CA ALA A 177 18.24 -12.26 14.47
C ALA A 177 19.20 -11.22 15.05
N ARG A 178 18.67 -10.09 15.55
CA ARG A 178 19.48 -9.02 16.18
C ARG A 178 20.14 -9.49 17.48
N ALA A 179 19.52 -10.41 18.20
CA ALA A 179 20.05 -10.99 19.44
C ALA A 179 21.16 -12.04 19.21
N GLN A 180 21.29 -12.60 18.00
CA GLN A 180 22.28 -13.66 17.69
C GLN A 180 23.73 -13.13 17.53
N LYS A 181 24.29 -12.51 18.56
CA LYS A 181 25.68 -12.02 18.57
C LYS A 181 26.72 -13.05 19.03
N GLY A 182 26.28 -14.21 19.53
CA GLY A 182 27.16 -15.21 20.16
C GLY A 182 28.22 -15.81 19.23
N ALA A 183 27.93 -15.95 17.93
CA ALA A 183 28.93 -16.40 16.96
C ALA A 183 30.04 -15.35 16.76
N ILE A 184 29.68 -14.07 16.62
CA ILE A 184 30.65 -12.97 16.52
C ILE A 184 31.49 -12.90 17.79
N GLN A 185 30.87 -12.98 18.97
CA GLN A 185 31.58 -12.91 20.25
C GLN A 185 32.58 -14.05 20.40
N ARG A 186 32.17 -15.30 20.12
CA ARG A 186 33.07 -16.47 20.18
C ARG A 186 34.22 -16.36 19.19
N ALA A 187 33.95 -15.99 17.94
CA ALA A 187 35.00 -15.79 16.94
C ALA A 187 35.96 -14.65 17.34
N SER A 188 35.44 -13.57 17.93
CA SER A 188 36.26 -12.43 18.38
C SER A 188 37.19 -12.83 19.53
N LEU A 189 36.69 -13.61 20.50
CA LEU A 189 37.51 -14.14 21.60
C LEU A 189 38.62 -15.08 21.09
N GLN A 190 38.30 -15.95 20.14
CA GLN A 190 39.30 -16.82 19.51
C GLN A 190 40.36 -16.02 18.74
N TYR A 191 39.94 -14.97 18.02
CA TYR A 191 40.88 -14.06 17.37
C TYR A 191 41.78 -13.33 18.36
N GLU A 192 41.24 -12.83 19.47
CA GLU A 192 42.02 -12.16 20.53
C GLU A 192 43.02 -13.11 21.19
N GLN A 193 42.63 -14.36 21.44
CA GLN A 193 43.53 -15.40 21.95
C GLN A 193 44.67 -15.70 20.97
N VAL A 194 44.35 -15.95 19.70
CA VAL A 194 45.39 -16.19 18.68
C VAL A 194 46.29 -14.98 18.51
N ARG A 195 45.73 -13.76 18.56
CA ARG A 195 46.49 -12.52 18.45
C ARG A 195 47.46 -12.33 19.62
N SER A 196 47.08 -12.66 20.85
CA SER A 196 47.95 -12.50 22.02
C SER A 196 49.14 -13.48 22.03
N GLU A 197 48.99 -14.64 21.39
CA GLU A 197 50.03 -15.66 21.22
C GLU A 197 51.03 -15.37 20.08
N VAL A 198 50.71 -14.43 19.18
CA VAL A 198 51.51 -14.10 17.99
C VAL A 198 52.44 -12.91 18.26
N PRO A 199 53.73 -12.94 17.84
CA PRO A 199 54.66 -11.82 18.01
C PRO A 199 54.16 -10.50 17.40
N GLN A 200 54.47 -9.37 18.05
CA GLN A 200 54.00 -8.04 17.63
C GLN A 200 54.38 -7.68 16.19
N GLU A 201 55.53 -8.13 15.69
CA GLU A 201 55.99 -7.88 14.32
C GLU A 201 55.06 -8.52 13.29
N VAL A 202 54.59 -9.74 13.56
CA VAL A 202 53.64 -10.48 12.71
C VAL A 202 52.26 -9.82 12.77
N GLN A 203 51.83 -9.34 13.95
CA GLN A 203 50.59 -8.59 14.08
C GLN A 203 50.60 -7.29 13.25
N LYS A 204 51.68 -6.51 13.33
CA LYS A 204 51.84 -5.27 12.53
C LYS A 204 51.86 -5.55 11.02
N ALA A 205 52.52 -6.64 10.61
CA ALA A 205 52.52 -7.06 9.21
C ALA A 205 51.12 -7.46 8.73
N PHE A 206 50.36 -8.17 9.57
CA PHE A 206 48.98 -8.54 9.29
C PHE A 206 48.05 -7.32 9.23
N ASP A 207 48.12 -6.39 10.19
CA ASP A 207 47.30 -5.18 10.22
C ASP A 207 47.54 -4.31 8.97
N LYS A 208 48.81 -4.16 8.57
CA LYS A 208 49.19 -3.45 7.34
C LYS A 208 48.67 -4.14 6.08
N HIS A 209 48.69 -5.47 6.04
CA HIS A 209 48.13 -6.26 4.93
C HIS A 209 46.61 -6.11 4.85
N ASN A 210 45.91 -6.22 5.98
CA ASN A 210 44.46 -6.12 6.06
C ASN A 210 43.96 -4.71 5.71
N GLN A 211 44.64 -3.66 6.16
CA GLN A 211 44.33 -2.28 5.78
C GLN A 211 44.42 -2.05 4.26
N ARG A 212 45.45 -2.60 3.61
CA ARG A 212 45.61 -2.52 2.15
C ARG A 212 44.47 -3.23 1.41
N MET A 213 44.09 -4.42 1.87
CA MET A 213 42.99 -5.20 1.28
C MET A 213 41.64 -4.46 1.39
N LYS A 214 41.34 -3.87 2.55
CA LYS A 214 40.13 -3.06 2.75
C LYS A 214 40.10 -1.81 1.87
N ALA A 215 41.25 -1.13 1.71
CA ALA A 215 41.35 0.03 0.82
C ALA A 215 41.13 -0.34 -0.66
N SER A 216 41.61 -1.50 -1.10
CA SER A 216 41.42 -1.96 -2.49
C SER A 216 40.00 -2.43 -2.81
N SER A 217 39.24 -2.94 -1.84
CA SER A 217 37.89 -3.47 -2.13
C SER A 217 36.86 -2.38 -2.45
N TRP A 218 37.11 -1.12 -2.02
CA TRP A 218 36.26 0.03 -2.33
C TRP A 218 36.51 0.59 -3.73
N VAL A 219 37.71 0.40 -4.28
CA VAL A 219 38.11 0.97 -5.59
C VAL A 219 37.36 0.31 -6.74
N VAL A 220 37.11 -1.00 -6.66
CA VAL A 220 36.46 -1.78 -7.73
C VAL A 220 34.99 -1.37 -7.98
N PRO A 221 34.08 -1.30 -6.97
CA PRO A 221 32.72 -0.85 -7.20
C PRO A 221 32.63 0.62 -7.63
N ILE A 222 33.51 1.49 -7.13
CA ILE A 222 33.57 2.90 -7.56
C ILE A 222 33.98 3.01 -9.04
N ALA A 223 35.01 2.27 -9.46
CA ALA A 223 35.45 2.24 -10.86
C ALA A 223 34.34 1.71 -11.78
N LEU A 224 33.57 0.71 -11.34
CA LEU A 224 32.48 0.12 -12.11
C LEU A 224 31.29 1.08 -12.29
N VAL A 225 30.94 1.84 -11.25
CA VAL A 225 29.94 2.93 -11.33
C VAL A 225 30.39 4.03 -12.30
N ILE A 226 31.66 4.43 -12.25
CA ILE A 226 32.22 5.44 -13.16
C ILE A 226 32.15 4.97 -14.62
N VAL A 227 32.49 3.70 -14.91
CA VAL A 227 32.40 3.15 -16.26
C VAL A 227 30.96 3.13 -16.78
N ILE A 228 29.98 2.77 -15.93
CA ILE A 228 28.55 2.80 -16.30
C ILE A 228 28.11 4.24 -16.63
N ILE A 229 28.48 5.22 -15.81
CA ILE A 229 28.14 6.63 -16.04
C ILE A 229 28.74 7.13 -17.35
N ILE A 230 30.03 6.86 -17.62
CA ILE A 230 30.70 7.28 -18.87
C ILE A 230 30.04 6.62 -20.08
N SER A 231 29.66 5.35 -19.98
CA SER A 231 29.00 4.61 -21.06
C SER A 231 27.62 5.19 -21.39
N LEU A 232 26.85 5.58 -20.37
CA LEU A 232 25.56 6.26 -20.55
C LEU A 232 25.72 7.66 -21.15
N MET A 233 26.72 8.43 -20.72
CA MET A 233 26.99 9.75 -21.29
C MET A 233 27.43 9.65 -22.76
N LEU A 234 28.27 8.67 -23.11
CA LEU A 234 28.66 8.43 -24.50
C LEU A 234 27.47 7.98 -25.36
N PHE A 235 26.60 7.12 -24.82
CA PHE A 235 25.39 6.69 -25.52
C PHE A 235 24.45 7.86 -25.82
N MET A 236 24.28 8.80 -24.88
CA MET A 236 23.50 10.03 -25.07
C MET A 236 24.16 11.07 -25.99
N LEU A 237 25.46 10.98 -26.25
CA LEU A 237 26.16 11.85 -27.19
C LEU A 237 26.16 11.30 -28.62
N LEU A 238 25.91 10.00 -28.78
CA LEU A 238 25.92 9.28 -30.06
C LEU A 238 24.51 9.02 -30.63
N HIS A 239 23.45 9.36 -29.90
CA HIS A 239 22.04 9.34 -30.34
C HIS A 239 21.43 10.72 -30.13
#